data_AF-A0A368BT29-F1
#
_entry.id   AF-A0A368BT29-F1
#
_cell.length_a   1.000
_cell.length_b   1.000
_cell.length_c   1.000
_cell.angle_alpha   90.00
_cell.angle_beta   90.00
_cell.angle_gamma   90.00
#
_symmetry.space_group_name_H-M   'P 1'
#
loop_
_entity.id
_entity.type
_entity.pdbx_description
1 polymer ?
#
loop_
_entity_poly.entity_id
_entity_poly.type
_entity_poly.pdbx_seq_one_letter_code
_entity_poly.pdbx_strand_id
1 'polypeptide(L)'
;MTVIEEQQAKYLIKSLEHHPSPYLIFHKDEGIEWMNKSAQYVFDTSDIKSLNIAPIISLGTSKKIEEIGSSFQSDVELTLREIKFFLRSRVHEIPLNQDESFFLVEALAQSEAALKALKNTIACLENDRIDMAYQKQYDLKTGKLESVESLLRLKDEEGNIIPNDQLIPLVEGESLFSLVVLASMEKLKDIFIFKKEKNLDFTVFLNVSAYTVMQE
;
A
#
# COMPACT_ATOMS: atom_id res chain seq x y z
N MET A 1 24.17 -18.33 1.42
CA MET A 1 25.27 -17.34 1.43
C MET A 1 24.57 -16.01 1.22
N THR A 2 24.75 -15.01 2.09
CA THR A 2 23.92 -13.79 1.99
C THR A 2 24.19 -13.08 0.66
N VAL A 3 23.15 -12.67 -0.07
CA VAL A 3 23.23 -12.06 -1.42
C VAL A 3 24.20 -10.87 -1.43
N ILE A 4 24.27 -10.15 -0.30
CA ILE A 4 25.16 -9.00 -0.10
C ILE A 4 26.65 -9.34 -0.28
N GLU A 5 27.06 -10.61 -0.15
CA GLU A 5 28.47 -10.99 -0.22
C GLU A 5 29.00 -11.14 -1.66
N GLU A 6 28.12 -11.37 -2.64
CA GLU A 6 28.50 -11.56 -4.04
C GLU A 6 28.90 -10.26 -4.75
N GLN A 7 29.94 -10.32 -5.59
CA GLN A 7 30.49 -9.13 -6.25
C GLN A 7 29.50 -8.47 -7.23
N GLN A 8 28.69 -9.27 -7.94
CA GLN A 8 27.67 -8.77 -8.85
C GLN A 8 26.52 -8.10 -8.08
N ALA A 9 26.06 -8.72 -6.98
CA ALA A 9 25.06 -8.15 -6.09
C ALA A 9 25.54 -6.85 -5.44
N LYS A 10 26.80 -6.75 -5.01
CA LYS A 10 27.39 -5.51 -4.48
C LYS A 10 27.35 -4.36 -5.49
N TYR A 11 27.62 -4.64 -6.76
CA TYR A 11 27.52 -3.63 -7.81
C TYR A 11 26.07 -3.17 -8.02
N LEU A 12 25.14 -4.12 -8.10
CA LEU A 12 23.70 -3.84 -8.22
C LEU A 12 23.21 -2.97 -7.05
N ILE A 13 23.48 -3.39 -5.81
CA ILE A 13 23.13 -2.66 -4.58
C ILE A 13 23.64 -1.22 -4.66
N LYS A 14 24.90 -1.03 -5.02
CA LYS A 14 25.50 0.31 -5.14
C LYS A 14 24.81 1.17 -6.20
N SER A 15 24.38 0.59 -7.31
CA SER A 15 23.67 1.30 -8.37
C SER A 15 22.24 1.68 -7.99
N LEU A 16 21.58 0.86 -7.17
CA LEU A 16 20.17 1.04 -6.78
C LEU A 16 19.98 1.83 -5.48
N GLU A 17 21.04 2.01 -4.69
CA GLU A 17 20.99 2.64 -3.36
C GLU A 17 20.26 3.99 -3.35
N HIS A 18 20.50 4.82 -4.38
CA HIS A 18 19.92 6.15 -4.55
C HIS A 18 18.88 6.22 -5.68
N HIS A 19 18.45 5.06 -6.20
CA HIS A 19 17.48 5.04 -7.27
C HIS A 19 16.11 5.52 -6.76
N PRO A 20 15.37 6.35 -7.51
CA PRO A 20 14.08 6.89 -7.06
C PRO A 20 13.01 5.83 -6.83
N SER A 21 12.97 4.75 -7.63
CA SER A 21 12.07 3.62 -7.39
C SER A 21 12.41 2.88 -6.07
N PRO A 22 11.40 2.45 -5.28
CA PRO A 22 11.61 1.57 -4.13
C PRO A 22 12.01 0.17 -4.58
N TYR A 23 13.17 -0.30 -4.10
CA TYR A 23 13.68 -1.64 -4.37
C TYR A 23 13.91 -2.43 -3.10
N LEU A 24 13.56 -3.72 -3.16
CA LEU A 24 13.83 -4.73 -2.15
C LEU A 24 14.58 -5.90 -2.79
N ILE A 25 15.57 -6.46 -2.09
CA ILE A 25 16.17 -7.75 -2.44
C ILE A 25 15.59 -8.80 -1.50
N PHE A 26 15.05 -9.85 -2.10
CA PHE A 26 14.37 -10.96 -1.43
C PHE A 26 14.98 -12.30 -1.86
N HIS A 27 15.25 -13.17 -0.89
CA HIS A 27 15.60 -14.56 -1.09
C HIS A 27 14.45 -15.45 -0.59
N LYS A 28 14.12 -16.52 -1.33
CA LYS A 28 12.96 -17.39 -1.02
C LYS A 28 13.04 -18.00 0.38
N ASP A 29 14.24 -18.36 0.82
CA ASP A 29 14.45 -19.05 2.10
C ASP A 29 14.88 -18.12 3.24
N GLU A 30 15.47 -16.97 2.92
CA GLU A 30 16.07 -16.06 3.92
C GLU A 30 15.23 -14.77 4.13
N GLY A 31 14.24 -14.51 3.27
CA GLY A 31 13.38 -13.33 3.34
C GLY A 31 14.03 -12.11 2.69
N ILE A 32 13.67 -10.92 3.18
CA ILE A 32 14.25 -9.67 2.69
C ILE A 32 15.67 -9.53 3.25
N GLU A 33 16.63 -9.18 2.40
CA GLU A 33 18.03 -8.97 2.80
C GLU A 33 18.47 -7.52 2.65
N TRP A 34 17.80 -6.74 1.80
CA TRP A 34 18.19 -5.36 1.56
C TRP A 34 17.03 -4.51 1.03
N MET A 35 17.09 -3.21 1.33
CA MET A 35 16.17 -2.20 0.82
C MET A 35 16.91 -0.89 0.51
N ASN A 36 16.58 -0.24 -0.60
CA ASN A 36 17.18 1.03 -0.98
C ASN A 36 16.57 2.21 -0.20
N LYS A 37 17.13 3.42 -0.36
CA LYS A 37 16.65 4.62 0.37
C LYS A 37 15.20 4.97 0.05
N SER A 38 14.75 4.76 -1.18
CA SER A 38 13.35 4.99 -1.55
C SER A 38 12.39 4.00 -0.89
N ALA A 39 12.77 2.73 -0.79
CA ALA A 39 12.00 1.75 -0.03
C ALA A 39 11.96 2.09 1.47
N GLN A 40 13.10 2.48 2.05
CA GLN A 40 13.14 2.94 3.44
C GLN A 40 12.24 4.15 3.68
N TYR A 41 12.19 5.07 2.71
CA TYR A 41 11.31 6.24 2.76
C TYR A 41 9.83 5.85 2.71
N VAL A 42 9.43 4.96 1.79
CA VAL A 42 8.04 4.52 1.63
C VAL A 42 7.53 3.73 2.83
N PHE A 43 8.33 2.79 3.33
CA PHE A 43 7.96 1.90 4.44
C PHE A 43 8.28 2.50 5.82
N ASP A 44 8.90 3.67 5.83
CA ASP A 44 9.32 4.41 7.03
C ASP A 44 10.10 3.52 8.01
N THR A 45 11.11 2.83 7.49
CA THR A 45 11.94 1.91 8.26
C THR A 45 13.25 1.63 7.55
N SER A 46 14.33 1.47 8.32
CA SER A 46 15.58 0.89 7.85
C SER A 46 15.82 -0.52 8.41
N ASP A 47 14.94 -1.00 9.28
CA ASP A 47 15.03 -2.33 9.87
C ASP A 47 14.30 -3.34 8.99
N ILE A 48 15.08 -4.21 8.34
CA ILE A 48 14.57 -5.25 7.45
C ILE A 48 13.62 -6.20 8.19
N LYS A 49 13.78 -6.40 9.50
CA LYS A 49 12.90 -7.29 10.28
C LYS A 49 11.45 -6.78 10.39
N SER A 50 11.26 -5.49 10.17
CA SER A 50 9.92 -4.88 10.18
C SER A 50 9.14 -5.14 8.89
N LEU A 51 9.78 -5.65 7.84
CA LEU A 51 9.18 -5.89 6.54
C LEU A 51 9.38 -7.36 6.11
N ASN A 52 8.30 -7.99 5.66
CA ASN A 52 8.32 -9.35 5.14
C ASN A 52 7.56 -9.40 3.81
N ILE A 53 8.00 -10.28 2.91
CA ILE A 53 7.33 -10.60 1.65
C ILE A 53 6.87 -12.06 1.75
N ALA A 54 5.58 -12.30 1.52
CA ALA A 54 5.10 -13.68 1.42
C ALA A 54 5.78 -14.39 0.24
N PRO A 55 5.98 -15.72 0.30
CA PRO A 55 6.62 -16.45 -0.79
C PRO A 55 5.97 -16.11 -2.14
N ILE A 56 6.78 -15.65 -3.08
CA ILE A 56 6.31 -15.29 -4.43
C ILE A 56 6.00 -16.61 -5.16
N ILE A 57 4.76 -17.07 -5.04
CA ILE A 57 4.22 -18.15 -5.86
C ILE A 57 4.13 -17.59 -7.27
N SER A 58 4.82 -18.20 -8.24
CA SER A 58 4.85 -17.72 -9.63
C SER A 58 3.43 -17.55 -10.18
N LEU A 59 2.93 -16.32 -10.18
CA LEU A 59 1.64 -15.96 -10.77
C LEU A 59 1.89 -15.50 -12.20
N GLY A 60 1.52 -16.36 -13.15
CA GLY A 60 1.43 -16.03 -14.56
C GLY A 60 2.70 -16.31 -15.37
N THR A 61 2.48 -16.85 -16.57
CA THR A 61 3.50 -17.16 -17.59
C THR A 61 4.53 -16.04 -17.74
N SER A 62 5.69 -16.23 -17.12
CA SER A 62 6.86 -15.39 -17.38
C SER A 62 7.22 -15.53 -18.86
N LYS A 63 7.31 -14.41 -19.58
CA LYS A 63 8.07 -14.39 -20.83
C LYS A 63 9.54 -14.57 -20.45
N LYS A 64 10.01 -15.82 -20.39
CA LYS A 64 11.45 -16.12 -20.37
C LYS A 64 12.06 -15.48 -21.62
N ILE A 65 12.81 -14.40 -21.41
CA ILE A 65 13.76 -13.92 -22.42
C ILE A 65 15.07 -14.54 -21.98
N GLU A 66 15.55 -15.54 -22.73
CA GLU A 66 16.65 -16.44 -22.32
C GLU A 66 18.01 -15.72 -22.08
N GLU A 67 18.12 -14.43 -22.40
CA GLU A 67 19.39 -13.68 -22.33
C GLU A 67 19.44 -12.59 -21.23
N ILE A 68 18.32 -12.26 -20.57
CA ILE A 68 18.24 -11.22 -19.53
C ILE A 68 17.31 -11.75 -18.43
N GLY A 69 17.66 -11.55 -17.15
CA GLY A 69 16.90 -12.06 -15.99
C GLY A 69 15.38 -11.95 -16.18
N SER A 70 14.65 -13.00 -15.79
CA SER A 70 13.21 -13.06 -16.04
C SER A 70 12.50 -12.01 -15.19
N SER A 71 11.62 -11.21 -15.79
CA SER A 71 10.84 -10.21 -15.06
C SER A 71 9.35 -10.33 -15.33
N PHE A 72 8.54 -10.15 -14.31
CA PHE A 72 7.08 -10.15 -14.41
C PHE A 72 6.48 -9.11 -13.46
N GLN A 73 5.28 -8.63 -13.78
CA GLN A 73 4.51 -7.80 -12.88
C GLN A 73 3.57 -8.69 -12.07
N SER A 74 3.55 -8.48 -10.76
CA SER A 74 2.68 -9.21 -9.83
C SER A 74 2.34 -8.32 -8.65
N ASP A 75 1.17 -8.55 -8.06
CA ASP A 75 0.87 -8.03 -6.74
C ASP A 75 1.62 -8.89 -5.73
N VAL A 76 2.52 -8.28 -4.96
CA VAL A 76 3.33 -8.94 -3.94
C VAL A 76 2.68 -8.70 -2.59
N GLU A 77 2.40 -9.75 -1.83
CA GLU A 77 1.93 -9.61 -0.45
C GLU A 77 3.10 -9.21 0.45
N LEU A 78 2.99 -8.04 1.08
CA LEU A 78 3.92 -7.57 2.09
C LEU A 78 3.25 -7.53 3.46
N THR A 79 4.04 -7.82 4.49
CA THR A 79 3.71 -7.52 5.88
C THR A 79 4.70 -6.47 6.36
N LEU A 80 4.20 -5.28 6.72
CA LEU A 80 4.97 -4.22 7.35
C LEU A 80 4.46 -4.08 8.79
N ARG A 81 5.29 -4.45 9.76
CA ARG A 81 4.90 -4.50 11.18
C ARG A 81 3.61 -5.31 11.36
N GLU A 82 2.51 -4.65 11.69
CA GLU A 82 1.20 -5.28 11.96
C GLU A 82 0.25 -5.25 10.75
N ILE A 83 0.59 -4.51 9.69
CA ILE A 83 -0.26 -4.40 8.51
C ILE A 83 0.18 -5.35 7.40
N LYS A 84 -0.78 -6.01 6.77
CA LYS A 84 -0.59 -6.87 5.61
C LYS A 84 -1.30 -6.26 4.41
N PHE A 85 -0.61 -6.11 3.29
CA PHE A 85 -1.16 -5.52 2.07
C PHE A 85 -0.49 -6.09 0.83
N PHE A 86 -1.18 -5.98 -0.31
CA PHE A 86 -0.58 -6.26 -1.60
C PHE A 86 -0.08 -4.97 -2.25
N LEU A 87 1.09 -5.05 -2.87
CA LEU A 87 1.72 -3.94 -3.59
C LEU A 87 2.00 -4.37 -5.02
N ARG A 88 1.51 -3.59 -5.98
CA ARG A 88 1.82 -3.84 -7.38
C ARG A 88 3.31 -3.64 -7.61
N SER A 89 3.97 -4.71 -7.99
CA SER A 89 5.42 -4.75 -8.07
C SER A 89 5.89 -5.36 -9.38
N ARG A 90 7.09 -4.95 -9.82
CA ARG A 90 7.85 -5.69 -10.83
C ARG A 90 8.89 -6.54 -10.12
N VAL A 91 8.85 -7.84 -10.38
CA VAL A 91 9.77 -8.81 -9.79
C VAL A 91 10.75 -9.24 -10.86
N HIS A 92 12.04 -9.15 -10.57
CA HIS A 92 13.13 -9.66 -11.40
C HIS A 92 13.81 -10.83 -10.69
N GLU A 93 13.91 -11.97 -11.36
CA GLU A 93 14.71 -13.11 -10.90
C GLU A 93 16.14 -12.97 -11.43
N ILE A 94 17.10 -12.89 -10.51
CA ILE A 94 18.52 -12.75 -10.83
C ILE A 94 19.23 -14.04 -10.40
N PRO A 95 19.76 -14.82 -11.36
CA PRO A 95 20.50 -16.04 -11.04
C PRO A 95 21.86 -15.69 -10.45
N LEU A 96 22.21 -16.33 -9.33
CA LEU A 96 23.54 -16.26 -8.72
C LEU A 96 24.40 -17.44 -9.22
N ASN A 97 23.86 -18.65 -9.12
CA ASN A 97 24.48 -19.92 -9.55
C ASN A 97 23.42 -20.86 -10.16
N GLN A 98 23.78 -22.10 -10.54
CA GLN A 98 22.88 -23.03 -11.26
C GLN A 98 21.56 -23.32 -10.52
N ASP A 99 21.55 -23.27 -9.18
CA ASP A 99 20.38 -23.61 -8.35
C ASP A 99 19.94 -22.47 -7.40
N GLU A 100 20.60 -21.31 -7.42
CA GLU A 100 20.37 -20.22 -6.46
C GLU A 100 20.07 -18.92 -7.20
N SER A 101 18.99 -18.23 -6.77
CA SER A 101 18.50 -17.00 -7.36
C SER A 101 17.97 -16.09 -6.27
N PHE A 102 18.20 -14.79 -6.42
CA PHE A 102 17.48 -13.79 -5.62
C PHE A 102 16.49 -13.02 -6.48
N PHE A 103 15.54 -12.36 -5.82
CA PHE A 103 14.54 -11.55 -6.45
C PHE A 103 14.77 -10.08 -6.12
N LEU A 104 14.75 -9.24 -7.16
CA LEU A 104 14.67 -7.80 -7.02
C LEU A 104 13.21 -7.39 -7.22
N VAL A 105 12.61 -6.83 -6.18
CA VAL A 105 11.21 -6.37 -6.17
C VAL A 105 11.20 -4.84 -6.25
N GLU A 106 10.63 -4.31 -7.33
CA GLU A 106 10.39 -2.88 -7.53
C GLU A 106 8.93 -2.56 -7.20
N ALA A 107 8.68 -1.66 -6.25
CA ALA A 107 7.34 -1.11 -6.07
C ALA A 107 7.04 -0.11 -7.19
N LEU A 108 5.91 -0.27 -7.89
CA LEU A 108 5.59 0.58 -9.03
C LEU A 108 5.00 1.92 -8.59
N ALA A 109 5.86 2.92 -8.40
CA ALA A 109 5.46 4.30 -8.18
C ALA A 109 6.10 5.21 -9.24
N GLN A 110 5.27 5.73 -10.16
CA GLN A 110 5.76 6.43 -11.37
C GLN A 110 6.09 7.91 -11.16
N SER A 111 5.95 8.44 -9.95
CA SER A 111 6.27 9.83 -9.62
C SER A 111 6.58 10.01 -8.14
N GLU A 112 7.21 11.13 -7.79
CA GLU A 112 7.40 11.55 -6.39
C GLU A 112 6.06 11.69 -5.65
N ALA A 113 5.04 12.20 -6.33
CA ALA A 113 3.69 12.31 -5.76
C ALA A 113 3.12 10.93 -5.43
N ALA A 114 3.29 9.93 -6.31
CA ALA A 114 2.83 8.56 -6.07
C ALA A 114 3.60 7.90 -4.90
N LEU A 115 4.92 8.10 -4.84
CA LEU A 115 5.76 7.67 -3.71
C LEU A 115 5.27 8.25 -2.37
N LYS A 116 5.02 9.56 -2.35
CA LYS A 116 4.52 10.26 -1.16
C LYS A 116 3.11 9.81 -0.78
N ALA A 117 2.24 9.61 -1.76
CA ALA A 117 0.89 9.10 -1.53
C ALA A 117 0.95 7.69 -0.91
N LEU A 118 1.76 6.80 -1.47
CA LEU A 118 1.97 5.44 -0.95
C LEU A 118 2.49 5.48 0.51
N LYS A 119 3.54 6.27 0.77
CA LYS A 119 4.07 6.49 2.13
C LYS A 119 2.96 6.94 3.08
N ASN A 120 2.25 8.01 2.71
CA ASN A 120 1.22 8.58 3.57
C ASN A 120 0.08 7.61 3.84
N THR A 121 -0.35 6.83 2.84
CA THR A 121 -1.40 5.83 3.00
C THR A 121 -0.98 4.72 3.95
N ILE A 122 0.21 4.15 3.76
CA ILE A 122 0.80 3.15 4.67
C ILE A 122 0.86 3.72 6.09
N ALA A 123 1.44 4.91 6.24
CA ALA A 123 1.61 5.52 7.55
C ALA A 123 0.29 5.91 8.21
N CYS A 124 -0.79 6.15 7.46
CA CYS A 124 -2.12 6.37 8.02
C CYS A 124 -2.74 5.08 8.56
N LEU A 125 -2.54 3.96 7.86
CA LEU A 125 -3.01 2.64 8.28
C LEU A 125 -2.32 2.19 9.56
N GLU A 126 -1.01 2.40 9.68
CA GLU A 126 -0.23 1.93 10.84
C GLU A 126 -0.46 2.74 12.11
N ASN A 127 -0.81 4.01 11.96
CA ASN A 127 -0.91 4.96 13.08
C ASN A 127 -2.36 5.38 13.39
N ASP A 128 -3.36 4.66 12.86
CA ASP A 128 -4.79 4.96 13.04
C ASP A 128 -5.17 6.42 12.70
N ARG A 129 -4.64 6.94 11.58
CA ARG A 129 -4.87 8.33 11.12
C ARG A 129 -5.93 8.45 10.03
N ILE A 130 -6.83 7.47 10.00
CA ILE A 130 -7.99 7.45 9.11
C ILE A 130 -9.21 7.90 9.91
N ASP A 131 -9.96 8.86 9.37
CA ASP A 131 -11.11 9.47 10.02
C ASP A 131 -12.25 9.70 9.01
N MET A 132 -13.41 10.11 9.51
CA MET A 132 -14.62 10.37 8.72
C MET A 132 -15.13 11.79 8.94
N ALA A 133 -15.31 12.51 7.84
CA ALA A 133 -16.14 13.71 7.79
C ALA A 133 -17.56 13.34 7.34
N TYR A 134 -18.53 14.19 7.68
CA TYR A 134 -19.95 13.91 7.43
C TYR A 134 -20.61 15.10 6.75
N GLN A 135 -21.19 14.87 5.57
CA GLN A 135 -21.90 15.89 4.80
C GLN A 135 -23.41 15.65 4.86
N LYS A 136 -24.15 16.64 5.38
CA LYS A 136 -25.60 16.55 5.52
C LYS A 136 -26.30 16.65 4.16
N GLN A 137 -27.34 15.86 3.98
CA GLN A 137 -28.21 15.85 2.81
C GLN A 137 -29.65 16.11 3.27
N TYR A 138 -30.29 17.11 2.67
CA TYR A 138 -31.60 17.61 3.08
C TYR A 138 -32.63 17.34 1.99
N ASP A 139 -33.84 16.93 2.39
CA ASP A 139 -34.98 16.90 1.50
C ASP A 139 -35.36 18.34 1.12
N LEU A 140 -35.38 18.65 -0.17
CA LEU A 140 -35.59 20.01 -0.67
C LEU A 140 -37.03 20.54 -0.47
N LYS A 141 -38.01 19.65 -0.31
CA LYS A 141 -39.42 20.05 -0.15
C LYS A 141 -39.73 20.43 1.29
N THR A 142 -39.14 19.70 2.24
CA THR A 142 -39.43 19.78 3.67
C THR A 142 -38.34 20.50 4.45
N GLY A 143 -37.13 20.63 3.89
CA GLY A 143 -35.96 21.19 4.56
C GLY A 143 -35.42 20.32 5.70
N LYS A 144 -35.91 19.08 5.83
CA LYS A 144 -35.49 18.15 6.88
C LYS A 144 -34.22 17.41 6.47
N LEU A 145 -33.37 17.10 7.46
CA LEU A 145 -32.24 16.21 7.28
C LEU A 145 -32.78 14.81 6.94
N GLU A 146 -32.37 14.26 5.81
CA GLU A 146 -32.79 12.93 5.34
C GLU A 146 -31.64 11.92 5.50
N SER A 147 -30.43 12.35 5.15
CA SER A 147 -29.26 11.49 5.15
C SER A 147 -27.97 12.27 5.38
N VAL A 148 -26.88 11.52 5.54
CA VAL A 148 -25.53 12.01 5.67
C VAL A 148 -24.62 11.17 4.79
N GLU A 149 -23.77 11.82 4.01
CA GLU A 149 -22.68 11.17 3.29
C GLU A 149 -21.41 11.18 4.14
N SER A 150 -20.82 10.01 4.30
CA SER A 150 -19.58 9.79 5.04
C SER A 150 -18.40 9.88 4.08
N LEU A 151 -17.49 10.80 4.39
CA LEU A 151 -16.36 11.15 3.55
C LEU A 151 -15.05 10.80 4.27
N LEU A 152 -14.28 9.88 3.69
CA LEU A 152 -12.97 9.46 4.17
C LEU A 152 -12.03 10.67 4.35
N ARG A 153 -11.24 10.68 5.43
CA ARG A 153 -10.18 11.67 5.67
C ARG A 153 -8.92 10.98 6.16
N LEU A 154 -7.82 11.15 5.43
CA LEU A 154 -6.49 10.76 5.90
C LEU A 154 -5.83 11.99 6.53
N LYS A 155 -5.08 11.79 7.61
CA LYS A 155 -4.37 12.86 8.30
C LYS A 155 -2.86 12.64 8.23
N ASP A 156 -2.11 13.72 8.03
CA ASP A 156 -0.65 13.70 8.13
C ASP A 156 -0.18 13.60 9.60
N GLU A 157 1.12 13.73 9.84
CA GLU A 157 1.71 13.58 11.19
C GLU A 157 1.35 14.76 12.12
N GLU A 158 1.06 15.91 11.52
CA GLU A 158 0.64 17.12 12.23
C GLU A 158 -0.88 17.13 12.49
N GLY A 159 -1.61 16.15 11.93
CA GLY A 159 -3.06 16.03 12.02
C GLY A 159 -3.83 16.80 10.96
N ASN A 160 -3.16 17.40 9.97
CA ASN A 160 -3.81 18.08 8.86
C ASN A 160 -4.42 17.07 7.89
N ILE A 161 -5.53 17.45 7.27
CA ILE A 161 -6.20 16.61 6.27
C ILE A 161 -5.37 16.57 4.99
N ILE A 162 -5.05 15.36 4.53
CA ILE A 162 -4.46 15.12 3.22
C ILE A 162 -5.59 15.21 2.17
N PRO A 163 -5.45 16.03 1.11
CA PRO A 163 -6.50 16.17 0.09
C PRO A 163 -6.78 14.86 -0.65
N ASN A 164 -8.01 14.37 -0.58
CA ASN A 164 -8.43 13.12 -1.22
C ASN A 164 -8.36 13.18 -2.75
N ASP A 165 -8.62 14.34 -3.34
CA ASP A 165 -8.54 14.57 -4.80
C ASP A 165 -7.10 14.40 -5.33
N GLN A 166 -6.10 14.56 -4.46
CA GLN A 166 -4.69 14.34 -4.79
C GLN A 166 -4.25 12.92 -4.45
N LEU A 167 -4.71 12.38 -3.31
CA LEU A 167 -4.25 11.08 -2.81
C LEU A 167 -4.93 9.90 -3.51
N ILE A 168 -6.27 9.89 -3.59
CA ILE A 168 -7.04 8.73 -4.08
C ILE A 168 -6.62 8.33 -5.50
N PRO A 169 -6.48 9.23 -6.49
CA PRO A 169 -6.07 8.84 -7.84
C PRO A 169 -4.71 8.14 -7.92
N LEU A 170 -3.85 8.34 -6.93
CA LEU A 170 -2.49 7.78 -6.89
C LEU A 170 -2.43 6.40 -6.22
N VAL A 171 -3.44 6.03 -5.41
CA VAL A 171 -3.43 4.79 -4.62
C VAL A 171 -4.64 3.89 -4.84
N GLU A 172 -5.73 4.37 -5.46
CA GLU A 172 -6.97 3.61 -5.67
C GLU A 172 -6.76 2.34 -6.51
N GLY A 173 -5.78 2.36 -7.43
CA GLY A 173 -5.41 1.20 -8.24
C GLY A 173 -4.56 0.16 -7.52
N GLU A 174 -4.20 0.40 -6.25
CA GLU A 174 -3.41 -0.49 -5.41
C GLU A 174 -4.32 -1.18 -4.38
N SER A 175 -4.03 -2.45 -4.06
CA SER A 175 -4.80 -3.18 -3.05
C SER A 175 -4.73 -2.55 -1.66
N LEU A 176 -3.72 -1.72 -1.42
CA LEU A 176 -3.57 -0.91 -0.22
C LEU A 176 -4.80 -0.02 0.04
N PHE A 177 -5.45 0.51 -0.99
CA PHE A 177 -6.59 1.41 -0.79
C PHE A 177 -7.82 0.70 -0.21
N SER A 178 -8.01 -0.59 -0.51
CA SER A 178 -9.07 -1.36 0.15
C SER A 178 -8.88 -1.44 1.66
N LEU A 179 -7.65 -1.51 2.16
CA LEU A 179 -7.40 -1.49 3.61
C LEU A 179 -7.82 -0.16 4.22
N VAL A 180 -7.64 0.95 3.49
CA VAL A 180 -8.10 2.28 3.92
C VAL A 180 -9.63 2.29 4.03
N VAL A 181 -10.33 1.74 3.05
CA VAL A 181 -11.79 1.63 3.07
C VAL A 181 -12.24 0.77 4.26
N LEU A 182 -11.62 -0.39 4.48
CA LEU A 182 -11.94 -1.26 5.63
C LEU A 182 -11.68 -0.56 6.97
N ALA A 183 -10.54 0.11 7.13
CA ALA A 183 -10.26 0.90 8.33
C ALA A 183 -11.27 2.04 8.54
N SER A 184 -11.76 2.65 7.46
CA SER A 184 -12.80 3.68 7.54
C SER A 184 -14.16 3.13 8.00
N MET A 185 -14.47 1.87 7.67
CA MET A 185 -15.71 1.22 8.12
C MET A 185 -15.72 1.01 9.64
N GLU A 186 -14.56 0.80 10.25
CA GLU A 186 -14.45 0.77 11.71
C GLU A 186 -14.82 2.13 12.33
N LYS A 187 -14.36 3.24 11.73
CA LYS A 187 -14.69 4.60 12.17
C LYS A 187 -16.16 4.97 11.95
N LEU A 188 -16.85 4.35 10.98
CA LEU A 188 -18.29 4.55 10.79
C LEU A 188 -19.11 4.10 11.99
N LYS A 189 -18.61 3.21 12.86
CA LYS A 189 -19.35 2.81 14.07
C LYS A 189 -19.74 4.02 14.93
N ASP A 190 -18.90 5.05 14.94
CA ASP A 190 -19.09 6.26 15.75
C ASP A 190 -20.36 7.02 15.38
N ILE A 191 -20.70 7.13 14.07
CA ILE A 191 -21.94 7.83 13.67
C ILE A 191 -23.19 7.07 14.09
N PHE A 192 -23.14 5.73 14.08
CA PHE A 192 -24.27 4.92 14.52
C PHE A 192 -24.48 4.99 16.04
N ILE A 193 -23.38 5.04 16.82
CA ILE A 193 -23.43 5.31 18.27
C ILE A 193 -24.04 6.69 18.52
N PHE A 194 -23.52 7.74 17.85
CA PHE A 194 -24.05 9.10 17.96
C PHE A 194 -25.54 9.19 17.62
N LYS A 195 -25.98 8.54 16.54
CA LYS A 195 -27.40 8.47 16.15
C LYS A 195 -28.26 7.88 17.26
N LYS A 196 -27.82 6.77 17.85
CA LYS A 196 -28.54 6.07 18.92
C LYS A 196 -28.66 6.95 20.16
N GLU A 197 -27.56 7.58 20.59
CA GLU A 197 -27.54 8.45 21.78
C GLU A 197 -28.40 9.70 21.63
N LYS A 198 -28.47 10.25 20.42
CA LYS A 198 -29.25 11.45 20.12
C LYS A 198 -30.67 11.16 19.63
N ASN A 199 -31.05 9.89 19.55
CA ASN A 199 -32.33 9.45 19.00
C ASN A 199 -32.61 10.04 17.60
N LEU A 200 -31.60 10.00 16.72
CA LEU A 200 -31.65 10.53 15.37
C LEU A 200 -31.88 9.43 14.35
N ASP A 201 -32.77 9.69 13.40
CA ASP A 201 -33.15 8.76 12.34
C ASP A 201 -32.86 9.39 10.97
N PHE A 202 -31.66 9.14 10.44
CA PHE A 202 -31.22 9.56 9.10
C PHE A 202 -30.36 8.47 8.45
N THR A 203 -30.39 8.36 7.13
CA THR A 203 -29.58 7.35 6.42
C THR A 203 -28.11 7.76 6.35
N VAL A 204 -27.18 6.81 6.47
CA VAL A 204 -25.74 7.05 6.31
C VAL A 204 -25.26 6.41 5.02
N PHE A 205 -24.62 7.19 4.14
CA PHE A 205 -24.05 6.71 2.88
C PHE A 205 -22.53 6.63 2.98
N LEU A 206 -21.94 5.54 2.49
CA LEU A 206 -20.50 5.35 2.36
C LEU A 206 -20.15 5.11 0.90
N ASN A 207 -19.12 5.81 0.41
CA ASN A 207 -18.53 5.53 -0.89
C ASN A 207 -17.60 4.32 -0.79
N VAL A 208 -17.78 3.34 -1.68
CA VAL A 208 -16.94 2.14 -1.75
C VAL A 208 -16.31 2.07 -3.14
N SER A 209 -14.99 1.86 -3.20
CA SER A 209 -14.28 1.76 -4.48
C SER A 209 -14.66 0.46 -5.22
N ALA A 210 -14.60 0.47 -6.55
CA ALA A 210 -14.84 -0.73 -7.35
C ALA A 210 -13.88 -1.86 -6.97
N TYR A 211 -12.63 -1.53 -6.67
CA TYR A 211 -11.62 -2.51 -6.27
C TYR A 211 -11.97 -3.19 -4.94
N THR A 212 -12.50 -2.44 -3.96
CA THR A 212 -12.95 -3.01 -2.69
C THR A 212 -14.15 -3.96 -2.86
N VAL A 213 -15.08 -3.64 -3.76
CA VAL A 213 -16.23 -4.53 -4.05
C VAL A 213 -15.80 -5.83 -4.75
N MET A 214 -14.71 -5.79 -5.51
CA MET A 214 -14.20 -6.93 -6.28
C MET A 214 -13.25 -7.85 -5.50
N GLN A 215 -12.88 -7.49 -4.26
CA GLN A 215 -12.11 -8.38 -3.40
C GLN A 215 -13.04 -9.47 -2.83
N GLU A 216 -12.75 -10.73 -3.18
CA GLU A 216 -13.43 -11.93 -2.64
C GLU A 216 -13.04 -12.23 -1.19
#